data_AF-B8JD88-F1
#
_entry.id   AF-B8JD88-F1
#
_cell.length_a   1.000
_cell.length_b   1.000
_cell.length_c   1.000
_cell.angle_alpha   90.00
_cell.angle_beta   90.00
_cell.angle_gamma   90.00
#
_symmetry.space_group_name_H-M   'P 1'
#
loop_
_entity.id
_entity.type
_entity.pdbx_description
1 polymer ?
#
loop_
_entity_poly.entity_id
_entity_poly.type
_entity_poly.pdbx_seq_one_letter_code
_entity_poly.pdbx_strand_id
1 'polypeptide(L)'
;MARTRLDRLVKVRERSEARAQEDLARARGGVARAAERLEATRAGARIDGRGAGAAGLWAVEEIAHARALRSVEAAEAEVAQALRRERVAQAGLASARNEAEAARRARERKLEEQRAEQERKERRALDELATLAFNRRA
;
A
#
# COMPACT_ATOMS: atom_id res chain seq x y z
N MET A 1 4.10 29.59 -12.09
CA MET A 1 4.37 28.95 -10.79
C MET A 1 5.80 28.44 -10.77
N ALA A 2 6.61 28.84 -9.78
CA ALA A 2 8.00 28.39 -9.67
C ALA A 2 8.05 26.88 -9.39
N ARG A 3 8.72 26.11 -10.25
CA ARG A 3 8.98 24.69 -9.98
C ARG A 3 10.05 24.57 -8.92
N THR A 4 9.83 23.72 -7.92
CA THR A 4 10.80 23.44 -6.86
C THR A 4 11.50 22.11 -7.13
N ARG A 5 12.73 21.94 -6.61
CA ARG A 5 13.41 20.62 -6.63
C ARG A 5 12.59 19.54 -5.90
N LEU A 6 11.74 19.95 -4.94
CA LEU A 6 10.83 19.07 -4.19
C LEU A 6 9.68 18.52 -5.06
N ASP A 7 9.33 19.16 -6.17
CA ASP A 7 8.29 18.64 -7.08
C ASP A 7 8.65 17.25 -7.63
N ARG A 8 9.94 16.99 -7.86
CA ARG A 8 10.41 15.66 -8.29
C ARG A 8 10.29 14.64 -7.16
N LEU A 9 10.63 15.03 -5.94
CA LEU A 9 10.52 14.16 -4.77
C LEU A 9 9.06 13.78 -4.50
N VAL A 10 8.15 14.74 -4.54
CA VAL A 10 6.70 14.51 -4.40
C VAL A 10 6.23 13.48 -5.43
N LYS A 11 6.56 13.66 -6.71
CA LYS A 11 6.20 12.69 -7.77
C LYS A 11 6.74 11.29 -7.53
N VAL A 12 7.97 11.17 -7.00
CA VAL A 12 8.55 9.86 -6.67
C VAL A 12 7.78 9.21 -5.52
N ARG A 13 7.42 9.97 -4.48
CA ARG A 13 6.68 9.46 -3.33
C ARG A 13 5.24 9.11 -3.66
N GLU A 14 4.56 9.91 -4.49
CA GLU A 14 3.22 9.60 -5.01
C GLU A 14 3.22 8.30 -5.84
N ARG A 15 4.24 8.08 -6.67
CA ARG A 15 4.40 6.80 -7.39
C ARG A 15 4.66 5.64 -6.44
N SER A 16 5.42 5.86 -5.38
CA SER A 16 5.66 4.84 -4.35
C SER A 16 4.36 4.48 -3.61
N GLU A 17 3.53 5.47 -3.29
CA GLU A 17 2.21 5.26 -2.71
C GLU A 17 1.31 4.47 -3.66
N ALA A 18 1.24 4.85 -4.94
CA ALA A 18 0.44 4.14 -5.94
C ALA A 18 0.85 2.66 -6.06
N ARG A 19 2.17 2.38 -6.10
CA ARG A 19 2.69 1.00 -6.09
C ARG A 19 2.29 0.24 -4.83
N ALA A 20 2.37 0.88 -3.66
CA ALA A 20 1.96 0.25 -2.41
C ALA A 20 0.45 -0.06 -2.38
N GLN A 21 -0.38 0.76 -3.04
CA GLN A 21 -1.81 0.47 -3.21
C GLN A 21 -2.04 -0.75 -4.12
N GLU A 22 -1.32 -0.85 -5.23
CA GLU A 22 -1.35 -2.02 -6.12
C GLU A 22 -0.90 -3.29 -5.41
N ASP A 23 0.16 -3.21 -4.60
CA ASP A 23 0.67 -4.35 -3.82
C ASP A 23 -0.33 -4.80 -2.76
N LEU A 24 -1.01 -3.88 -2.08
CA LEU A 24 -2.09 -4.21 -1.15
C LEU A 24 -3.27 -4.88 -1.87
N ALA A 25 -3.68 -4.36 -3.02
CA ALA A 25 -4.74 -4.97 -3.83
C ALA A 25 -4.36 -6.40 -4.26
N ARG A 26 -3.11 -6.60 -4.69
CA ARG A 26 -2.58 -7.93 -5.05
C ARG A 26 -2.56 -8.88 -3.85
N ALA A 27 -2.15 -8.40 -2.67
CA ALA A 27 -2.14 -9.19 -1.44
C ALA A 27 -3.54 -9.62 -1.01
N ARG A 28 -4.52 -8.71 -1.07
CA ARG A 28 -5.95 -9.00 -0.82
C ARG A 28 -6.50 -10.05 -1.78
N GLY A 29 -6.21 -9.90 -3.07
CA GLY A 29 -6.56 -10.93 -4.06
C GLY A 29 -5.89 -12.28 -3.78
N GLY A 30 -4.69 -12.28 -3.21
CA GLY A 30 -4.01 -13.48 -2.73
C GLY A 30 -4.73 -14.15 -1.56
N VAL A 31 -5.21 -13.37 -0.58
CA VAL A 31 -6.02 -13.87 0.54
C VAL A 31 -7.33 -14.48 0.05
N ALA A 32 -8.05 -13.80 -0.84
CA ALA A 32 -9.30 -14.30 -1.41
C ALA A 32 -9.09 -15.66 -2.11
N ARG A 33 -8.09 -15.76 -2.99
CA ARG A 33 -7.77 -17.02 -3.68
C ARG A 33 -7.35 -18.14 -2.72
N ALA A 34 -6.58 -17.82 -1.68
CA ALA A 34 -6.19 -18.82 -0.67
C ALA A 34 -7.40 -19.31 0.13
N ALA A 35 -8.33 -18.41 0.48
CA ALA A 35 -9.57 -18.76 1.17
C ALA A 35 -10.48 -19.61 0.29
N GLU A 36 -10.63 -19.27 -0.99
CA GLU A 36 -11.37 -20.09 -1.97
C GLU A 36 -10.79 -21.51 -2.09
N ARG A 37 -9.45 -21.62 -2.17
CA ARG A 37 -8.78 -22.94 -2.18
C ARG A 37 -9.03 -23.72 -0.90
N LEU A 38 -8.97 -23.07 0.26
CA LEU A 38 -9.25 -23.71 1.54
C LEU A 38 -10.68 -24.23 1.62
N GLU A 39 -11.66 -23.46 1.17
CA GLU A 39 -13.05 -23.92 1.15
C GLU A 39 -13.25 -25.10 0.17
N ALA A 40 -12.58 -25.07 -0.99
CA ALA A 40 -12.60 -26.19 -1.92
C ALA A 40 -11.96 -27.47 -1.33
N THR A 41 -10.82 -27.36 -0.65
CA THR A 41 -10.17 -28.53 -0.02
C THR A 41 -10.97 -29.05 1.17
N ARG A 42 -11.58 -28.16 1.97
CA ARG A 42 -12.50 -28.54 3.05
C ARG A 42 -13.72 -29.27 2.53
N ALA A 43 -14.32 -28.79 1.44
CA ALA A 43 -15.45 -29.48 0.80
C ALA A 43 -15.05 -30.88 0.33
N GLY A 44 -13.86 -31.04 -0.27
CA GLY A 44 -13.32 -32.35 -0.65
C GLY A 44 -13.07 -33.28 0.54
N ALA A 45 -12.52 -32.77 1.64
CA ALA A 45 -12.25 -33.55 2.84
C ALA A 45 -13.51 -33.99 3.60
N ARG A 46 -14.63 -33.26 3.45
CA ARG A 46 -15.94 -33.65 4.02
C ARG A 46 -16.58 -34.86 3.33
N ILE A 47 -16.17 -35.16 2.10
CA ILE A 47 -16.61 -36.35 1.39
C ILE A 47 -15.86 -37.54 2.00
N ASP A 48 -16.39 -38.07 3.11
CA ASP A 48 -15.88 -39.28 3.72
C ASP A 48 -16.39 -40.48 2.91
N GLY A 49 -15.47 -41.13 2.19
CA GLY A 49 -15.75 -42.33 1.41
C GLY A 49 -15.88 -43.59 2.26
N ARG A 50 -15.53 -43.54 3.56
CA ARG A 50 -15.57 -44.68 4.48
C ARG A 50 -17.02 -45.09 4.76
N GLY A 51 -17.56 -45.90 3.87
CA GLY A 51 -18.87 -46.53 4.00
C GLY A 51 -18.76 -47.98 4.49
N ALA A 52 -19.91 -48.65 4.61
CA ALA A 52 -19.96 -50.11 4.78
C ALA A 52 -19.49 -50.81 3.48
N GLY A 53 -18.18 -50.84 3.25
CA GLY A 53 -17.52 -51.46 2.10
C GLY A 53 -16.77 -52.75 2.48
N ALA A 54 -16.24 -53.45 1.47
CA ALA A 54 -15.39 -54.62 1.69
C ALA A 54 -14.13 -54.20 2.48
N ALA A 55 -13.72 -54.99 3.49
CA ALA A 55 -12.62 -54.67 4.40
C ALA A 55 -11.29 -54.27 3.71
N GLY A 56 -11.06 -54.73 2.47
CA GLY A 56 -9.89 -54.36 1.67
C GLY A 56 -9.88 -52.91 1.13
N LEU A 57 -11.06 -52.27 1.00
CA LEU A 57 -11.18 -50.88 0.52
C LEU A 57 -11.01 -49.86 1.64
N TRP A 58 -11.31 -50.26 2.88
CA TRP A 58 -11.26 -49.38 4.04
C TRP A 58 -9.87 -48.76 4.26
N ALA A 59 -8.79 -49.54 4.13
CA ALA A 59 -7.43 -49.03 4.30
C ALA A 59 -7.05 -47.98 3.23
N VAL A 60 -7.57 -48.12 2.00
CA VAL A 60 -7.32 -47.18 0.91
C VAL A 60 -8.08 -45.87 1.15
N GLU A 61 -9.34 -45.97 1.59
CA GLU A 61 -10.17 -44.82 1.95
C GLU A 61 -9.61 -44.07 3.16
N GLU A 62 -9.08 -44.77 4.16
CA GLU A 62 -8.41 -44.18 5.32
C GLU A 62 -7.17 -43.36 4.91
N ILE A 63 -6.33 -43.93 4.04
CA ILE A 63 -5.15 -43.22 3.52
C ILE A 63 -5.57 -42.00 2.70
N ALA A 64 -6.62 -42.11 1.89
CA ALA A 64 -7.14 -40.99 1.10
C ALA A 64 -7.68 -39.87 2.01
N HIS A 65 -8.43 -40.22 3.05
CA HIS A 65 -8.95 -39.28 4.04
C HIS A 65 -7.82 -38.57 4.79
N ALA A 66 -6.82 -39.31 5.27
CA ALA A 66 -5.66 -38.73 5.94
C ALA A 66 -4.86 -37.77 5.02
N ARG A 67 -4.78 -38.06 3.71
CA ARG A 67 -4.20 -37.14 2.73
C ARG A 67 -5.05 -35.88 2.57
N ALA A 68 -6.38 -36.02 2.48
CA ALA A 68 -7.30 -34.89 2.38
C ALA A 68 -7.19 -33.95 3.59
N LEU A 69 -7.09 -34.49 4.80
CA LEU A 69 -6.86 -33.69 6.02
C LEU A 69 -5.55 -32.91 5.96
N ARG A 70 -4.44 -33.55 5.57
CA ARG A 70 -3.15 -32.86 5.38
C ARG A 70 -3.23 -31.77 4.31
N SER A 71 -4.00 -31.96 3.25
CA SER A 71 -4.24 -30.94 2.23
C SER A 71 -5.03 -29.74 2.78
N VAL A 72 -5.97 -29.96 3.71
CA VAL A 72 -6.66 -28.88 4.42
C VAL A 72 -5.68 -28.10 5.29
N GLU A 73 -4.87 -28.78 6.10
CA GLU A 73 -3.85 -28.12 6.95
C GLU A 73 -2.88 -27.27 6.12
N ALA A 74 -2.44 -27.78 4.97
CA ALA A 74 -1.60 -27.03 4.04
C ALA A 74 -2.31 -25.78 3.50
N ALA A 75 -3.58 -25.90 3.11
CA ALA A 75 -4.38 -24.76 2.65
C ALA A 75 -4.62 -23.72 3.76
N GLU A 76 -4.80 -24.14 5.02
CA GLU A 76 -4.90 -23.23 6.16
C GLU A 76 -3.58 -22.47 6.39
N ALA A 77 -2.44 -23.16 6.28
CA ALA A 77 -1.13 -22.52 6.35
C ALA A 77 -0.91 -21.50 5.22
N GLU A 78 -1.39 -21.78 4.00
CA GLU A 78 -1.39 -20.83 2.89
C GLU A 78 -2.23 -19.58 3.18
N VAL A 79 -3.44 -19.74 3.71
CA VAL A 79 -4.30 -18.60 4.12
C VAL A 79 -3.59 -17.76 5.18
N ALA A 80 -3.02 -18.40 6.21
CA ALA A 80 -2.26 -17.70 7.24
C ALA A 80 -1.07 -16.92 6.65
N GLN A 81 -0.35 -17.50 5.68
CA GLN A 81 0.74 -16.82 4.99
C GLN A 81 0.23 -15.64 4.13
N ALA A 82 -0.88 -15.80 3.42
CA ALA A 82 -1.48 -14.74 2.62
C ALA A 82 -1.92 -13.55 3.51
N LEU A 83 -2.54 -13.83 4.66
CA LEU A 83 -2.92 -12.81 5.64
C LEU A 83 -1.71 -12.07 6.21
N ARG A 84 -0.60 -12.78 6.48
CA ARG A 84 0.66 -12.12 6.88
C ARG A 84 1.17 -11.17 5.80
N ARG A 85 1.15 -11.59 4.53
CA ARG A 85 1.54 -10.73 3.40
C ARG A 85 0.63 -9.51 3.25
N GLU A 86 -0.68 -9.68 3.46
CA GLU A 86 -1.61 -8.55 3.46
C GLU A 86 -1.28 -7.54 4.56
N ARG A 87 -1.03 -7.99 5.80
CA ARG A 87 -0.66 -7.09 6.91
C ARG A 87 0.63 -6.32 6.61
N VAL A 88 1.64 -6.99 6.03
CA VAL A 88 2.88 -6.33 5.60
C VAL A 88 2.59 -5.28 4.51
N ALA A 89 1.74 -5.59 3.52
CA ALA A 89 1.36 -4.64 2.48
C ALA A 89 0.56 -3.45 3.04
N GLN A 90 -0.31 -3.67 4.03
CA GLN A 90 -1.04 -2.60 4.72
C GLN A 90 -0.08 -1.65 5.45
N ALA A 91 0.90 -2.20 6.19
CA ALA A 91 1.93 -1.40 6.85
C ALA A 91 2.79 -0.64 5.83
N GLY A 92 3.16 -1.29 4.72
CA GLY A 92 3.89 -0.65 3.61
C GLY A 92 3.14 0.52 2.99
N LEU A 93 1.82 0.38 2.76
CA LEU A 93 0.97 1.47 2.27
C LEU A 93 0.88 2.63 3.27
N ALA A 94 0.70 2.33 4.57
CA ALA A 94 0.65 3.36 5.59
C ALA A 94 1.96 4.17 5.63
N SER A 95 3.10 3.48 5.57
CA SER A 95 4.42 4.13 5.48
C SER A 95 4.55 5.01 4.23
N ALA A 96 4.24 4.47 3.05
CA ALA A 96 4.33 5.20 1.78
C ALA A 96 3.42 6.45 1.75
N ARG A 97 2.21 6.36 2.33
CA ARG A 97 1.30 7.50 2.50
C ARG A 97 1.91 8.59 3.36
N ASN A 98 2.43 8.22 4.53
CA ASN A 98 3.07 9.17 5.44
C ASN A 98 4.25 9.89 4.77
N GLU A 99 5.08 9.17 4.02
CA GLU A 99 6.19 9.76 3.27
C GLU A 99 5.72 10.70 2.15
N ALA A 100 4.67 10.33 1.41
CA ALA A 100 4.10 11.16 0.36
C ALA A 100 3.46 12.44 0.93
N GLU A 101 2.76 12.34 2.06
CA GLU A 101 2.24 13.50 2.80
C GLU A 101 3.35 14.41 3.32
N ALA A 102 4.40 13.85 3.92
CA ALA A 102 5.56 14.61 4.38
C ALA A 102 6.22 15.39 3.22
N ALA A 103 6.38 14.76 2.06
CA ALA A 103 6.92 15.42 0.87
C ALA A 103 6.00 16.56 0.37
N ARG A 104 4.68 16.35 0.36
CA ARG A 104 3.70 17.39 -0.01
C ARG A 104 3.78 18.60 0.93
N ARG A 105 3.78 18.37 2.24
CA ARG A 105 3.92 19.44 3.25
C ARG A 105 5.25 20.19 3.12
N ALA A 106 6.35 19.48 2.88
CA ALA A 106 7.66 20.12 2.68
C ALA A 106 7.67 21.02 1.44
N ARG A 107 7.04 20.57 0.34
CA ARG A 107 6.89 21.37 -0.87
C ARG A 107 6.05 22.62 -0.62
N GLU A 108 4.91 22.48 0.05
CA GLU A 108 4.00 23.59 0.38
C GLU A 108 4.73 24.66 1.20
N ARG A 109 5.41 24.26 2.29
CA ARG A 109 6.24 25.17 3.08
C ARG A 109 7.28 25.90 2.24
N LYS A 110 7.93 25.19 1.30
CA LYS A 110 8.95 25.82 0.46
C LYS A 110 8.37 26.84 -0.51
N LEU A 111 7.17 26.59 -1.03
CA LEU A 111 6.46 27.54 -1.88
C LEU A 111 6.00 28.77 -1.10
N GLU A 112 5.55 28.59 0.14
CA GLU A 112 5.20 29.70 1.05
C GLU A 112 6.42 30.57 1.36
N GLU A 113 7.56 29.98 1.69
CA GLU A 113 8.82 30.71 1.88
C GLU A 113 9.20 31.54 0.65
N GLN A 114 9.10 30.96 -0.55
CA GLN A 114 9.42 31.66 -1.80
C GLN A 114 8.47 32.83 -2.07
N ARG A 115 7.18 32.67 -1.79
CA ARG A 115 6.18 33.75 -1.92
C ARG A 115 6.47 34.87 -0.94
N ALA A 116 6.73 34.54 0.33
CA ALA A 116 7.07 35.53 1.34
C ALA A 116 8.36 36.30 1.00
N GLU A 117 9.36 35.62 0.42
CA GLU A 117 10.59 36.28 -0.04
C GLU A 117 10.33 37.20 -1.25
N GLN A 118 9.49 36.80 -2.19
CA GLN A 118 9.07 37.65 -3.32
C GLN A 118 8.33 38.89 -2.85
N GLU A 119 7.33 38.73 -1.97
CA GLU A 119 6.59 39.86 -1.38
C GLU A 119 7.51 40.84 -0.65
N ARG A 120 8.52 40.33 0.08
CA ARG A 120 9.52 41.19 0.75
C ARG A 120 10.39 41.95 -0.24
N LYS A 121 10.80 41.32 -1.34
CA LYS A 121 11.59 41.97 -2.41
C LYS A 121 10.77 43.04 -3.13
N GLU A 122 9.51 42.75 -3.44
CA GLU A 122 8.59 43.69 -4.07
C GLU A 122 8.33 44.91 -3.18
N ARG A 123 8.07 44.71 -1.88
CA ARG A 123 7.91 45.81 -0.92
C ARG A 123 9.15 46.71 -0.86
N ARG A 124 10.35 46.12 -0.73
CA ARG A 124 11.61 46.89 -0.72
C ARG A 124 11.81 47.69 -2.01
N ALA A 125 11.53 47.09 -3.16
CA ALA A 125 11.63 47.78 -4.45
C ALA A 125 10.65 48.97 -4.54
N LEU A 126 9.42 48.83 -4.04
CA LEU A 126 8.45 49.92 -3.98
C LEU A 126 8.90 51.04 -3.04
N ASP A 127 9.45 50.71 -1.87
CA ASP A 127 9.97 51.69 -0.90
C ASP A 127 11.16 52.47 -1.48
N GLU A 128 12.07 51.79 -2.19
CA GLU A 128 13.20 52.42 -2.89
C GLU A 128 12.72 53.38 -3.99
N LEU A 129 11.75 52.96 -4.81
CA LEU A 129 11.15 53.81 -5.85
C LEU A 129 10.46 55.03 -5.24
N ALA A 130 9.71 54.86 -4.15
CA ALA A 130 9.05 55.95 -3.44
C ALA A 130 10.08 56.97 -2.90
N THR A 131 11.18 56.48 -2.32
CA THR A 131 12.28 57.30 -1.81
C THR A 131 12.96 58.09 -2.94
N LEU A 132 13.24 57.45 -4.07
CA LEU A 132 13.80 58.13 -5.25
C LEU A 132 12.85 59.18 -5.82
N ALA A 133 11.54 58.89 -5.87
CA ALA A 133 10.53 59.83 -6.34
C ALA A 133 10.39 61.06 -5.42
N PHE A 134 10.48 60.87 -4.11
CA PHE A 134 10.48 61.95 -3.13
C PHE A 134 11.71 62.85 -3.29
N ASN A 135 12.91 62.27 -3.35
CA ASN A 135 14.17 63.01 -3.49
C ASN A 135 14.29 63.77 -4.82
N ARG A 136 13.55 63.38 -5.86
CA ARG A 136 13.54 64.06 -7.17
C ARG A 136 12.59 65.25 -7.24
N ARG A 137 11.68 65.38 -6.26
CA ARG A 137 10.68 66.47 -6.17
C ARG A 137 11.11 67.58 -5.20
N ALA A 138 12.08 67.32 -4.32
CA ALA A 138 12.75 68.30 -3.47
C ALA A 138 13.90 68.97 -4.24
#